data_AF-A0A2Z6RS50-F1
#
_entry.id   AF-A0A2Z6RS50-F1
#
_cell.length_a   1.000
_cell.length_b   1.000
_cell.length_c   1.000
_cell.angle_alpha   90.00
_cell.angle_beta   90.00
_cell.angle_gamma   90.00
#
_symmetry.space_group_name_H-M   'P 1'
#
loop_
_entity.id
_entity.type
_entity.pdbx_description
1 polymer ?
#
loop_
_entity_poly.entity_id
_entity_poly.type
_entity_poly.pdbx_seq_one_letter_code
_entity_poly.pdbx_strand_id
1 'polypeptide(L)'
;MLDPYILRSPSLLSTPSAESSALLINNLVFMDDSTLISSSKAGLEHMLTITEEFYALNNTSANHQKYVLISNSLPITTTSVISPVEFNLSLSPLNSTSSISVTPISITSSFQFLGVWFNINGSRDFVKKQIANECNSFAATLRPAKLTAKQVVYLYNTVLIPKLEYRMQVTHLSDKDCYVATRLVRSLVKQKANFSRTLPNPILYLSQALGLINLSSHLVQCHVNNLFLMANSTTSFIQRLFVYRLMLIQFQFLIPISPLVVADWSLWSNMNVFKCDYIACTLASMVSTPFRLQHANSTSLCPDLTLPGHTPLYSCMSPKTFKACLKVFRRRHLYYLSQLITPTGTHLVSWTAYRTAYIALLADKRGRSLPHKWYLDIQATTTIPDLHDRLYDHYVCSPTEVPGVSLVPGITTNQKNRHWLVTLDGNAAPLFGKQLTVQPKKDTCIIVYWTSDCLSSPGDVIRLHPCSGCDAHVPFPAANKYTTVEPRCTFTVSLLRSLILPTHNERI
;
A
#
# COMPACT_ATOMS: atom_id res chain seq x y z
N MET A 1 -8.45 -47.45 -9.37
CA MET A 1 -8.61 -46.27 -10.23
C MET A 1 -8.57 -45.06 -9.32
N LEU A 2 -7.44 -44.36 -9.29
CA LEU A 2 -7.25 -43.13 -8.53
C LEU A 2 -7.45 -41.99 -9.52
N ASP A 3 -8.45 -41.15 -9.26
CA ASP A 3 -8.76 -39.98 -10.06
C ASP A 3 -7.56 -39.01 -10.13
N PRO A 4 -7.38 -38.31 -11.25
CA PRO A 4 -6.27 -37.37 -11.45
C PRO A 4 -6.43 -36.13 -10.57
N TYR A 5 -5.33 -35.74 -9.91
CA TYR A 5 -5.25 -34.52 -9.11
C TYR A 5 -5.53 -33.26 -9.96
N ILE A 6 -6.61 -32.55 -9.63
CA ILE A 6 -6.96 -31.25 -10.21
C ILE A 6 -6.13 -30.16 -9.54
N LEU A 7 -5.23 -29.53 -10.29
CA LEU A 7 -4.50 -28.32 -9.89
C LEU A 7 -5.46 -27.12 -9.81
N ARG A 8 -5.63 -26.56 -8.60
CA ARG A 8 -6.21 -25.22 -8.41
C ARG A 8 -5.09 -24.24 -8.09
N SER A 9 -5.07 -23.13 -8.81
CA SER A 9 -4.24 -21.94 -8.49
C SER A 9 -4.47 -21.52 -7.04
N PRO A 10 -3.44 -21.09 -6.28
CA PRO A 10 -3.65 -20.37 -5.04
C PRO A 10 -4.23 -19.00 -5.39
N SER A 11 -5.54 -18.95 -5.60
CA SER A 11 -6.29 -17.71 -5.48
C SER A 11 -6.10 -17.23 -4.06
N LEU A 12 -5.42 -16.08 -3.90
CA LEU A 12 -5.57 -15.21 -2.74
C LEU A 12 -7.03 -15.31 -2.28
N LEU A 13 -7.26 -15.82 -1.07
CA LEU A 13 -8.55 -15.90 -0.38
C LEU A 13 -9.75 -15.96 -1.31
N SER A 14 -10.45 -17.10 -1.39
CA SER A 14 -11.85 -17.07 -1.82
C SER A 14 -12.53 -15.95 -1.04
N THR A 15 -12.78 -14.82 -1.71
CA THR A 15 -13.59 -13.76 -1.17
C THR A 15 -14.87 -14.46 -0.79
N PRO A 16 -15.31 -14.41 0.48
CA PRO A 16 -16.65 -14.88 0.78
C PRO A 16 -17.57 -14.23 -0.25
N SER A 17 -18.57 -14.98 -0.73
CA SER A 17 -19.62 -14.46 -1.59
C SER A 17 -20.51 -13.44 -0.85
N ALA A 18 -19.91 -12.56 -0.05
CA ALA A 18 -20.46 -11.28 0.30
C ALA A 18 -20.53 -10.53 -1.02
N GLU A 19 -21.75 -10.33 -1.50
CA GLU A 19 -22.11 -9.37 -2.53
C GLU A 19 -21.00 -8.35 -2.73
N SER A 20 -20.30 -8.38 -3.87
CA SER A 20 -19.42 -7.30 -4.29
C SER A 20 -20.28 -6.07 -4.55
N SER A 21 -20.84 -5.53 -3.49
CA SER A 21 -21.60 -4.31 -3.45
C SER A 21 -20.57 -3.22 -3.61
N ALA A 22 -20.19 -2.97 -4.87
CA ALA A 22 -19.45 -1.78 -5.24
C ALA A 22 -20.17 -0.61 -4.58
N LEU A 23 -19.49 0.03 -3.62
CA LEU A 23 -20.06 1.14 -2.88
C LEU A 23 -20.16 2.31 -3.86
N LEU A 24 -21.34 2.46 -4.46
CA LEU A 24 -21.58 3.44 -5.49
C LEU A 24 -22.03 4.74 -4.82
N ILE A 25 -21.20 5.77 -4.89
CA ILE A 25 -21.55 7.13 -4.46
C ILE A 25 -21.77 7.96 -5.71
N ASN A 26 -23.03 8.24 -5.99
CA ASN A 26 -23.43 8.96 -7.20
C ASN A 26 -23.68 10.45 -6.92
N ASN A 27 -24.27 10.79 -5.79
CA ASN A 27 -24.61 12.17 -5.47
C ASN A 27 -24.43 12.48 -3.98
N LEU A 28 -24.07 13.73 -3.72
CA LEU A 28 -24.10 14.35 -2.40
C LEU A 28 -24.98 15.59 -2.50
N VAL A 29 -25.97 15.73 -1.65
CA VAL A 29 -26.93 16.85 -1.71
C VAL A 29 -27.08 17.46 -0.32
N PHE A 30 -27.02 18.79 -0.27
CA PHE A 30 -27.33 19.58 0.92
C PHE A 30 -28.15 20.80 0.49
N MET A 31 -29.44 20.80 0.82
CA MET A 31 -30.39 21.80 0.32
C MET A 31 -30.37 21.88 -1.23
N ASP A 32 -30.04 23.03 -1.81
CA ASP A 32 -29.91 23.24 -3.26
C ASP A 32 -28.53 22.86 -3.82
N ASP A 33 -27.51 22.78 -2.98
CA ASP A 33 -26.16 22.38 -3.38
C ASP A 33 -26.10 20.87 -3.64
N SER A 34 -25.89 20.50 -4.91
CA SER A 34 -25.73 19.11 -5.35
C SER A 34 -24.35 18.88 -5.95
N THR A 35 -23.73 17.75 -5.62
CA THR A 35 -22.46 17.30 -6.17
C THR A 35 -22.66 15.92 -6.78
N LEU A 36 -22.49 15.83 -8.09
CA LEU A 36 -22.56 14.59 -8.85
C LEU A 36 -21.17 13.96 -8.97
N ILE A 37 -21.08 12.67 -8.71
CA ILE A 37 -19.83 11.91 -8.71
C ILE A 37 -20.01 10.72 -9.66
N SER A 38 -19.10 10.59 -10.62
CA SER A 38 -19.04 9.43 -11.49
C SER A 38 -17.61 9.08 -11.86
N SER A 39 -17.36 7.82 -12.19
CA SER A 39 -16.06 7.35 -12.67
C SER A 39 -15.80 7.64 -14.15
N SER A 40 -16.80 8.12 -14.89
CA SER A 40 -16.69 8.40 -16.33
C SER A 40 -17.48 9.63 -16.74
N LYS A 41 -17.08 10.24 -17.87
CA LYS A 41 -17.81 11.35 -18.49
C LYS A 41 -19.24 10.93 -18.87
N ALA A 42 -19.39 9.77 -19.52
CA ALA A 42 -20.70 9.25 -19.91
C ALA A 42 -21.62 9.03 -18.69
N GLY A 43 -21.07 8.61 -17.56
CA GLY A 43 -21.82 8.50 -16.32
C GLY A 43 -22.32 9.86 -15.81
N LEU A 44 -21.49 10.91 -15.87
CA LEU A 44 -21.93 12.27 -15.56
C LEU A 44 -22.97 12.79 -16.56
N GLU A 45 -22.84 12.53 -17.86
CA GLU A 45 -23.83 12.92 -18.89
C GLU A 45 -25.19 12.29 -18.61
N HIS A 46 -25.22 11.01 -18.25
CA HIS A 46 -26.43 10.31 -17.86
C HIS A 46 -27.06 10.90 -16.59
N MET A 47 -26.25 11.17 -15.57
CA MET A 47 -26.73 11.75 -14.32
C MET A 47 -27.25 13.19 -14.49
N LEU A 48 -26.58 14.00 -15.30
CA LEU A 48 -27.03 15.35 -15.63
C LEU A 48 -28.35 15.31 -16.40
N THR A 49 -28.53 14.34 -17.30
CA THR A 49 -29.81 14.16 -18.01
C THR A 49 -30.95 13.90 -17.02
N ILE A 50 -30.76 12.93 -16.11
CA ILE A 50 -31.76 12.63 -15.06
C ILE A 50 -32.03 13.87 -14.20
N THR A 51 -30.98 14.65 -13.91
CA THR A 51 -31.08 15.87 -13.10
C THR A 51 -31.91 16.95 -13.78
N GLU A 52 -31.70 17.19 -15.08
CA GLU A 52 -32.49 18.17 -15.86
C GLU A 52 -33.96 17.74 -15.98
N GLU A 53 -34.24 16.45 -16.24
CA GLU A 53 -35.61 15.92 -16.25
C GLU A 53 -36.29 16.08 -14.88
N PHE A 54 -35.57 15.80 -13.80
CA PHE A 54 -36.07 15.97 -12.44
C PHE A 54 -36.39 17.43 -12.14
N TYR A 55 -35.53 18.38 -12.51
CA TYR A 55 -35.78 19.80 -12.27
C TYR A 55 -36.96 20.31 -13.09
N ALA A 56 -37.09 19.89 -14.35
CA ALA A 56 -38.23 20.21 -15.19
C ALA A 56 -39.56 19.73 -14.58
N LEU A 57 -39.60 18.49 -14.08
CA LEU A 57 -40.78 17.94 -13.38
C LEU A 57 -41.19 18.76 -12.15
N ASN A 58 -40.22 19.35 -11.46
CA ASN A 58 -40.45 20.14 -10.25
C ASN A 58 -40.62 21.64 -10.51
N ASN A 59 -40.70 22.08 -11.79
CA ASN A 59 -40.74 23.50 -12.17
C ASN A 59 -39.58 24.30 -11.58
N THR A 60 -38.40 23.69 -11.55
CA THR A 60 -37.14 24.30 -11.09
C THR A 60 -36.11 24.23 -12.21
N SER A 61 -35.03 25.01 -12.11
CA SER A 61 -33.93 24.96 -13.06
C SER A 61 -32.59 25.11 -12.34
N ALA A 62 -31.59 24.40 -12.84
CA ALA A 62 -30.24 24.53 -12.34
C ALA A 62 -29.56 25.77 -12.92
N ASN A 63 -28.75 26.46 -12.11
CA ASN A 63 -27.87 27.51 -12.60
C ASN A 63 -26.56 26.90 -13.12
N HIS A 64 -26.52 26.56 -14.40
CA HIS A 64 -25.35 25.94 -15.04
C HIS A 64 -24.07 26.80 -14.94
N GLN A 65 -24.17 28.13 -14.77
CA GLN A 65 -23.00 28.99 -14.61
C GLN A 65 -22.26 28.75 -13.29
N LYS A 66 -22.94 28.17 -12.29
CA LYS A 66 -22.34 27.78 -11.02
C LYS A 66 -21.71 26.39 -11.06
N TYR A 67 -21.89 25.62 -12.14
CA TYR A 67 -21.33 24.29 -12.23
C TYR A 67 -19.82 24.34 -12.30
N VAL A 68 -19.20 23.43 -11.57
CA VAL A 68 -17.76 23.32 -11.43
C VAL A 68 -17.38 21.86 -11.69
N LEU A 69 -16.49 21.64 -12.64
CA LEU A 69 -16.00 20.30 -12.94
C LEU A 69 -14.67 20.02 -12.25
N ILE A 70 -14.61 18.88 -11.56
CA ILE A 70 -13.42 18.36 -10.89
C ILE A 70 -13.11 17.00 -11.51
N SER A 71 -11.87 16.80 -11.97
CA SER A 71 -11.47 15.54 -12.59
C SER A 71 -10.00 15.22 -12.30
N ASN A 72 -9.72 13.93 -12.16
CA ASN A 72 -8.37 13.36 -12.06
C ASN A 72 -7.83 12.88 -13.42
N SER A 73 -8.65 12.87 -14.48
CA SER A 73 -8.30 12.34 -15.81
C SER A 73 -7.88 13.42 -16.80
N LEU A 74 -8.23 14.68 -16.55
CA LEU A 74 -7.84 15.80 -17.39
C LEU A 74 -6.32 16.06 -17.27
N PRO A 75 -5.61 16.36 -18.38
CA PRO A 75 -4.17 16.56 -18.35
C PRO A 75 -3.76 17.61 -17.32
N ILE A 76 -2.61 17.38 -16.67
CA ILE A 76 -1.95 18.35 -15.79
C ILE A 76 -1.39 19.48 -16.66
N THR A 77 -2.24 20.26 -17.30
CA THR A 77 -1.82 21.49 -17.97
C THR A 77 -1.73 22.56 -16.87
N THR A 78 -0.51 22.90 -16.50
CA THR A 78 -0.16 24.04 -15.65
C THR A 78 -0.49 25.39 -16.29
N THR A 79 -1.02 25.39 -17.51
CA THR A 79 -1.47 26.58 -18.23
C THR A 79 -2.88 26.97 -17.81
N SER A 80 -3.05 28.24 -17.45
CA SER A 80 -4.26 28.90 -16.96
C SER A 80 -5.49 28.88 -17.90
N VAL A 81 -5.41 28.21 -19.04
CA VAL A 81 -6.50 28.12 -20.02
C VAL A 81 -6.95 26.67 -20.11
N ILE A 82 -7.96 26.34 -19.32
CA ILE A 82 -8.64 25.05 -19.40
C ILE A 82 -9.88 25.28 -20.27
N SER A 83 -9.96 24.60 -21.41
CA SER A 83 -11.13 24.69 -22.29
C SER A 83 -12.35 24.10 -21.58
N PRO A 84 -13.55 24.69 -21.75
CA PRO A 84 -14.79 24.09 -21.27
C PRO A 84 -14.95 22.66 -21.80
N VAL A 85 -15.44 21.77 -20.93
CA VAL A 85 -15.83 20.41 -21.32
C VAL A 85 -17.33 20.43 -21.58
N GLU A 86 -17.72 20.01 -22.78
CA GLU A 86 -19.12 19.87 -23.16
C GLU A 86 -19.63 18.48 -22.77
N PHE A 87 -20.75 18.46 -22.04
CA PHE A 87 -21.52 17.27 -21.67
C PHE A 87 -22.74 17.20 -22.55
N ASN A 88 -22.86 16.11 -23.32
CA ASN A 88 -24.00 15.91 -24.21
C ASN A 88 -25.11 15.19 -23.45
N LEU A 89 -26.30 15.78 -23.45
CA LEU A 89 -27.47 15.24 -22.75
C LEU A 89 -28.40 14.57 -23.75
N SER A 90 -29.10 13.52 -23.31
CA SER A 90 -30.16 12.95 -24.14
C SER A 90 -31.41 13.83 -24.07
N LEU A 91 -31.92 14.21 -25.23
CA LEU A 91 -33.16 14.95 -25.35
C LEU A 91 -34.35 14.05 -25.01
N SER A 92 -35.28 14.59 -24.25
CA SER A 92 -36.54 13.93 -23.90
C SER A 92 -37.66 14.98 -23.81
N PRO A 93 -38.95 14.58 -23.73
CA PRO A 93 -40.04 15.55 -23.52
C PRO A 93 -39.86 16.42 -22.28
N LEU A 94 -39.06 15.96 -21.32
CA LEU A 94 -38.76 16.63 -20.05
C LEU A 94 -37.37 17.27 -20.01
N ASN A 95 -36.56 17.15 -21.07
CA ASN A 95 -35.25 17.78 -21.18
C ASN A 95 -35.03 18.37 -22.58
N SER A 96 -35.09 19.70 -22.66
CA SER A 96 -34.80 20.47 -23.88
C SER A 96 -33.33 20.90 -24.00
N THR A 97 -32.52 20.70 -22.95
CA THR A 97 -31.11 21.05 -22.93
C THR A 97 -30.29 19.97 -23.62
N SER A 98 -29.69 20.28 -24.77
CA SER A 98 -28.89 19.32 -25.56
C SER A 98 -27.46 19.16 -25.05
N SER A 99 -26.86 20.23 -24.51
CA SER A 99 -25.53 20.19 -23.94
C SER A 99 -25.32 21.21 -22.82
N ILE A 100 -24.44 20.85 -21.89
CA ILE A 100 -23.97 21.74 -20.82
C ILE A 100 -22.46 21.87 -20.93
N SER A 101 -21.95 23.09 -21.00
CA SER A 101 -20.51 23.35 -20.98
C SER A 101 -20.05 23.74 -19.58
N VAL A 102 -19.07 23.02 -19.03
CA VAL A 102 -18.53 23.27 -17.69
C VAL A 102 -17.03 23.46 -17.78
N THR A 103 -16.53 24.53 -17.14
CA THR A 103 -15.09 24.77 -17.05
C THR A 103 -14.48 23.92 -15.93
N PRO A 104 -13.45 23.10 -16.21
CA PRO A 104 -12.78 22.35 -15.16
C PRO A 104 -11.91 23.25 -14.29
N ILE A 105 -11.82 22.89 -13.01
CA ILE A 105 -10.85 23.49 -12.08
C ILE A 105 -9.48 22.86 -12.29
N SER A 106 -8.42 23.66 -12.22
CA SER A 106 -7.04 23.15 -12.27
C SER A 106 -6.78 22.22 -11.08
N ILE A 107 -5.98 21.18 -11.31
CA ILE A 107 -5.59 20.24 -10.25
C ILE A 107 -4.85 20.91 -9.07
N THR A 108 -4.27 22.09 -9.32
CA THR A 108 -3.57 22.88 -8.31
C THR A 108 -4.48 23.83 -7.53
N SER A 109 -5.62 24.21 -8.10
CA SER A 109 -6.58 25.08 -7.43
C SER A 109 -7.35 24.35 -6.34
N SER A 110 -7.82 25.13 -5.37
CA SER A 110 -8.70 24.64 -4.31
C SER A 110 -10.14 24.99 -4.68
N PHE A 111 -11.09 24.15 -4.28
CA PHE A 111 -12.52 24.37 -4.46
C PHE A 111 -13.23 24.31 -3.10
N GLN A 112 -14.41 24.92 -3.03
CA GLN A 112 -15.20 25.01 -1.80
C GLN A 112 -16.35 24.00 -1.87
N PHE A 113 -16.54 23.22 -0.81
CA PHE A 113 -17.69 22.35 -0.61
C PHE A 113 -18.26 22.61 0.78
N LEU A 114 -19.52 23.08 0.84
CA LEU A 114 -20.20 23.51 2.08
C LEU A 114 -19.36 24.45 2.95
N GLY A 115 -18.55 25.35 2.37
CA GLY A 115 -17.70 26.25 3.16
C GLY A 115 -16.35 25.67 3.59
N VAL A 116 -16.05 24.41 3.31
CA VAL A 116 -14.74 23.80 3.54
C VAL A 116 -13.95 23.74 2.23
N TRP A 117 -12.66 24.03 2.26
CA TRP A 117 -11.82 24.07 1.08
C TRP A 117 -11.06 22.76 0.87
N PHE A 118 -11.11 22.25 -0.35
CA PHE A 118 -10.49 21.01 -0.78
C PHE A 118 -9.53 21.29 -1.94
N ASN A 119 -8.52 20.43 -2.09
CA ASN A 119 -7.55 20.51 -3.17
C ASN A 119 -7.30 19.11 -3.74
N ILE A 120 -7.38 18.96 -5.06
CA ILE A 120 -7.25 17.64 -5.71
C ILE A 120 -5.85 17.04 -5.50
N ASN A 121 -4.81 17.88 -5.50
CA ASN A 121 -3.43 17.49 -5.19
C ASN A 121 -3.16 17.31 -3.69
N GLY A 122 -4.15 17.54 -2.82
CA GLY A 122 -4.00 17.48 -1.37
C GLY A 122 -3.19 18.64 -0.77
N SER A 123 -2.95 19.73 -1.52
CA SER A 123 -2.30 20.90 -0.93
C SER A 123 -3.17 21.52 0.16
N ARG A 124 -2.52 21.91 1.27
CA ARG A 124 -3.16 22.54 2.43
C ARG A 124 -2.88 24.04 2.51
N ASP A 125 -2.15 24.58 1.53
CA ASP A 125 -1.63 25.94 1.59
C ASP A 125 -2.73 27.00 1.60
N PHE A 126 -3.82 26.73 0.87
CA PHE A 126 -5.00 27.60 0.89
C PHE A 126 -5.59 27.68 2.30
N VAL A 127 -5.89 26.53 2.92
CA VAL A 127 -6.45 26.46 4.29
C VAL A 127 -5.47 27.09 5.29
N LYS A 128 -4.16 26.80 5.20
CA LYS A 128 -3.13 27.45 6.04
C LYS A 128 -3.20 28.97 5.97
N LYS A 129 -3.25 29.54 4.77
CA LYS A 129 -3.35 30.99 4.56
C LYS A 129 -4.68 31.53 5.09
N GLN A 130 -5.79 30.81 4.85
CA GLN A 130 -7.11 31.18 5.35
C GLN A 130 -7.13 31.29 6.89
N ILE A 131 -6.62 30.28 7.59
CA ILE A 131 -6.59 30.24 9.06
C ILE A 131 -5.69 31.35 9.62
N ALA A 132 -4.53 31.58 9.01
CA ALA A 132 -3.65 32.68 9.40
C ALA A 132 -4.36 34.04 9.21
N ASN A 133 -5.04 34.25 8.08
CA ASN A 133 -5.78 35.48 7.81
C ASN A 133 -6.94 35.67 8.79
N GLU A 134 -7.74 34.65 9.07
CA GLU A 134 -8.84 34.76 10.04
C GLU A 134 -8.33 35.10 11.45
N CYS A 135 -7.22 34.48 11.90
CA CYS A 135 -6.58 34.83 13.17
C CYS A 135 -6.04 36.26 13.18
N ASN A 136 -5.43 36.71 12.07
CA ASN A 136 -4.86 38.04 11.94
C ASN A 136 -5.97 39.11 11.93
N SER A 137 -7.04 38.90 11.17
CA SER A 137 -8.21 39.78 11.13
C SER A 137 -8.88 39.87 12.50
N PHE A 138 -9.10 38.74 13.18
CA PHE A 138 -9.63 38.72 14.54
C PHE A 138 -8.77 39.57 15.50
N ALA A 139 -7.45 39.38 15.48
CA ALA A 139 -6.55 40.13 16.33
C ALA A 139 -6.51 41.63 15.97
N ALA A 140 -6.61 41.98 14.69
CA ALA A 140 -6.65 43.37 14.22
C ALA A 140 -7.92 44.08 14.66
N THR A 141 -9.08 43.44 14.53
CA THR A 141 -10.39 44.00 14.94
C THR A 141 -10.48 44.25 16.44
N LEU A 142 -9.96 43.33 17.26
CA LEU A 142 -10.08 43.44 18.73
C LEU A 142 -8.96 44.28 19.39
N ARG A 143 -7.88 44.58 18.66
CA ARG A 143 -6.77 45.39 19.18
C ARG A 143 -7.22 46.78 19.67
N PRO A 144 -7.95 47.59 18.88
CA PRO A 144 -8.41 48.92 19.33
C PRO A 144 -9.58 48.86 20.33
N ALA A 145 -10.33 47.76 20.38
CA ALA A 145 -11.51 47.64 21.22
C ALA A 145 -11.16 47.67 22.72
N LYS A 146 -11.95 48.39 23.53
CA LYS A 146 -11.81 48.46 25.00
C LYS A 146 -12.38 47.19 25.66
N LEU A 147 -11.69 46.06 25.47
CA LEU A 147 -12.05 44.75 26.02
C LEU A 147 -11.01 44.28 27.03
N THR A 148 -11.48 43.60 28.07
CA THR A 148 -10.63 42.87 29.03
C THR A 148 -10.02 41.62 28.39
N ALA A 149 -8.92 41.11 28.94
CA ALA A 149 -8.32 39.86 28.48
C ALA A 149 -9.30 38.69 28.48
N LYS A 150 -10.13 38.56 29.53
CA LYS A 150 -11.14 37.49 29.63
C LYS A 150 -12.21 37.59 28.54
N GLN A 151 -12.67 38.80 28.19
CA GLN A 151 -13.61 38.99 27.08
C GLN A 151 -13.00 38.61 25.74
N VAL A 152 -11.72 38.94 25.50
CA VAL A 152 -11.02 38.52 24.27
C VAL A 152 -10.85 37.00 24.22
N VAL A 153 -10.49 36.37 25.34
CA VAL A 153 -10.39 34.90 25.42
C VAL A 153 -11.76 34.25 25.19
N TYR A 154 -12.82 34.80 25.78
CA TYR A 154 -14.19 34.33 25.54
C TYR A 154 -14.54 34.37 24.05
N LEU A 155 -14.34 35.51 23.37
CA LEU A 155 -14.60 35.64 21.93
C LEU A 155 -13.74 34.69 21.10
N TYR A 156 -12.49 34.48 21.49
CA TYR A 156 -11.61 33.52 20.83
C TYR A 156 -12.15 32.10 20.95
N ASN A 157 -12.48 31.67 22.17
CA ASN A 157 -12.93 30.31 22.46
C ASN A 157 -14.34 30.03 21.89
N THR A 158 -15.26 30.99 21.91
CA THR A 158 -16.66 30.77 21.52
C THR A 158 -16.98 31.15 20.07
N VAL A 159 -16.19 32.02 19.45
CA VAL A 159 -16.45 32.48 18.07
C VAL A 159 -15.35 32.03 17.13
N LEU A 160 -14.09 32.36 17.43
CA LEU A 160 -13.00 32.07 16.49
C LEU A 160 -12.70 30.57 16.43
N ILE A 161 -12.56 29.88 17.56
CA ILE A 161 -12.23 28.45 17.58
C ILE A 161 -13.26 27.62 16.79
N PRO A 162 -14.59 27.73 17.01
CA PRO A 162 -15.56 26.98 16.22
C PRO A 162 -15.51 27.29 14.72
N LYS A 163 -15.23 28.56 14.37
CA LYS A 163 -15.04 28.95 12.96
C LYS A 163 -13.82 28.26 12.34
N LEU A 164 -12.69 28.27 13.05
CA LEU A 164 -11.46 27.61 12.57
C LEU A 164 -11.64 26.08 12.52
N GLU A 165 -12.29 25.49 13.52
CA GLU A 165 -12.64 24.06 13.55
C GLU A 165 -13.43 23.67 12.30
N TYR A 166 -14.47 24.43 11.95
CA TYR A 166 -15.26 24.20 10.74
C TYR A 166 -14.41 24.25 9.47
N ARG A 167 -13.58 25.30 9.31
CA ARG A 167 -12.70 25.45 8.13
C ARG A 167 -11.66 24.34 8.02
N MET A 168 -11.24 23.78 9.16
CA MET A 168 -10.19 22.78 9.24
C MET A 168 -10.71 21.35 9.38
N GLN A 169 -12.01 21.11 9.28
CA GLN A 169 -12.65 19.83 9.60
C GLN A 169 -11.95 18.60 8.99
N VAL A 170 -11.42 18.73 7.76
CA VAL A 170 -10.74 17.68 7.00
C VAL A 170 -9.24 17.93 6.77
N THR A 171 -8.71 19.05 7.27
CA THR A 171 -7.32 19.47 7.02
C THR A 171 -6.51 19.44 8.30
N HIS A 172 -5.59 18.46 8.38
CA HIS A 172 -4.59 18.42 9.43
C HIS A 172 -3.54 19.51 9.22
N LEU A 173 -3.31 20.37 10.22
CA LEU A 173 -2.16 21.28 10.27
C LEU A 173 -1.20 20.85 11.37
N SER A 174 0.09 21.12 11.18
CA SER A 174 1.07 20.82 12.23
C SER A 174 0.95 21.78 13.41
N ASP A 175 1.41 21.37 14.60
CA ASP A 175 1.49 22.25 15.77
C ASP A 175 2.23 23.55 15.45
N LYS A 176 3.28 23.49 14.62
CA LYS A 176 4.04 24.67 14.18
C LYS A 176 3.18 25.60 13.34
N ASP A 177 2.40 25.07 12.39
CA ASP A 177 1.49 25.86 11.56
C ASP A 177 0.42 26.55 12.42
N CYS A 178 -0.23 25.81 13.32
CA CYS A 178 -1.22 26.35 14.25
C CYS A 178 -0.62 27.40 15.19
N TYR A 179 0.59 27.16 15.69
CA TYR A 179 1.31 28.09 16.55
C TYR A 179 1.63 29.39 15.81
N VAL A 180 2.09 29.32 14.56
CA VAL A 180 2.35 30.51 13.74
C VAL A 180 1.06 31.28 13.47
N ALA A 181 -0.02 30.60 13.06
CA ALA A 181 -1.30 31.23 12.73
C ALA A 181 -1.90 32.00 13.92
N THR A 182 -1.84 31.42 15.13
CA THR A 182 -2.44 32.01 16.33
C THR A 182 -1.51 32.98 17.08
N ARG A 183 -0.34 33.31 16.52
CA ARG A 183 0.67 34.18 17.14
C ARG A 183 0.12 35.56 17.53
N LEU A 184 -0.61 36.21 16.62
CA LEU A 184 -1.15 37.56 16.88
C LEU A 184 -2.25 37.54 17.95
N VAL A 185 -3.04 36.48 18.02
CA VAL A 185 -4.05 36.29 19.07
C VAL A 185 -3.39 36.18 20.44
N ARG A 186 -2.37 35.33 20.58
CA ARG A 186 -1.63 35.20 21.86
C ARG A 186 -0.98 36.53 22.27
N SER A 187 -0.40 37.25 21.32
CA SER A 187 0.17 38.58 21.58
C SER A 187 -0.89 39.59 22.04
N LEU A 188 -2.07 39.58 21.43
CA LEU A 188 -3.20 40.43 21.81
C LEU A 188 -3.66 40.11 23.23
N VAL A 189 -3.85 38.82 23.56
CA VAL A 189 -4.29 38.38 24.89
C VAL A 189 -3.29 38.82 25.96
N LYS A 190 -1.98 38.64 25.73
CA LYS A 190 -0.93 39.14 26.63
C LYS A 190 -1.00 40.65 26.82
N GLN A 191 -1.17 41.40 25.74
CA GLN A 191 -1.29 42.85 25.80
C GLN A 191 -2.52 43.29 26.62
N LYS A 192 -3.68 42.68 26.39
CA LYS A 192 -4.92 43.00 27.13
C LYS A 192 -4.87 42.56 28.60
N ALA A 193 -4.02 41.61 28.94
CA ALA A 193 -3.78 41.15 30.31
C ALA A 193 -2.66 41.92 31.03
N ASN A 194 -2.01 42.90 30.37
CA ASN A 194 -0.82 43.59 30.87
C ASN A 194 0.35 42.64 31.22
N PHE A 195 0.45 41.52 30.51
CA PHE A 195 1.56 40.58 30.68
C PHE A 195 2.77 40.97 29.85
N SER A 196 3.96 40.58 30.33
CA SER A 196 5.19 40.69 29.54
C SER A 196 5.07 39.91 28.23
N ARG A 197 5.66 40.46 27.16
CA ARG A 197 5.78 39.78 25.86
C ARG A 197 6.52 38.44 25.99
N THR A 198 7.50 38.37 26.90
CA THR A 198 8.35 37.19 27.15
C THR A 198 7.68 36.11 27.99
N LEU A 199 6.49 36.36 28.55
CA LEU A 199 5.77 35.37 29.36
C LEU A 199 5.60 34.05 28.59
N PRO A 200 5.90 32.88 29.18
CA PRO A 200 5.68 31.60 28.52
C PRO A 200 4.21 31.43 28.07
N ASN A 201 4.01 31.09 26.79
CA ASN A 201 2.67 30.90 26.23
C ASN A 201 1.84 29.80 26.92
N PRO A 202 2.41 28.70 27.46
CA PRO A 202 1.64 27.68 28.17
C PRO A 202 0.76 28.23 29.32
N ILE A 203 1.19 29.31 29.97
CA ILE A 203 0.44 29.95 31.06
C ILE A 203 -0.93 30.48 30.58
N LEU A 204 -1.04 30.89 29.30
CA LEU A 204 -2.29 31.37 28.73
C LEU A 204 -3.36 30.27 28.63
N TYR A 205 -2.92 29.01 28.49
CA TYR A 205 -3.80 27.87 28.25
C TYR A 205 -4.37 27.25 29.54
N LEU A 206 -3.77 27.55 30.69
CA LEU A 206 -4.23 27.03 31.98
C LEU A 206 -5.65 27.53 32.27
N SER A 207 -6.54 26.60 32.62
CA SER A 207 -7.93 26.91 32.96
C SER A 207 -8.05 27.78 34.22
N GLN A 208 -7.10 27.63 35.17
CA GLN A 208 -7.01 28.46 36.37
C GLN A 208 -6.55 29.90 36.08
N ALA A 209 -5.97 30.15 34.91
CA ALA A 209 -5.48 31.46 34.51
C ALA A 209 -6.44 32.14 33.53
N LEU A 210 -6.12 32.09 32.23
CA LEU A 210 -6.93 32.71 31.18
C LEU A 210 -7.81 31.70 30.43
N GLY A 211 -7.46 30.41 30.44
CA GLY A 211 -8.22 29.38 29.74
C GLY A 211 -8.29 29.57 28.23
N LEU A 212 -7.24 30.14 27.62
CA LEU A 212 -7.17 30.26 26.16
C LEU A 212 -7.06 28.86 25.54
N ILE A 213 -7.91 28.52 24.57
CA ILE A 213 -7.82 27.22 23.91
C ILE A 213 -6.52 27.13 23.08
N ASN A 214 -5.79 26.02 23.21
CA ASN A 214 -4.72 25.71 22.27
C ASN A 214 -5.33 25.13 21.00
N LEU A 215 -5.22 25.87 19.88
CA LEU A 215 -5.80 25.47 18.60
C LEU A 215 -5.37 24.08 18.15
N SER A 216 -4.09 23.70 18.26
CA SER A 216 -3.65 22.41 17.74
C SER A 216 -4.19 21.25 18.58
N SER A 217 -4.16 21.38 19.90
CA SER A 217 -4.76 20.39 20.82
C SER A 217 -6.27 20.26 20.61
N HIS A 218 -6.98 21.38 20.42
CA HIS A 218 -8.42 21.40 20.12
C HIS A 218 -8.73 20.66 18.82
N LEU A 219 -7.98 20.92 17.76
CA LEU A 219 -8.18 20.26 16.48
C LEU A 219 -7.91 18.75 16.55
N VAL A 220 -6.84 18.34 17.24
CA VAL A 220 -6.58 16.91 17.47
C VAL A 220 -7.77 16.26 18.17
N GLN A 221 -8.29 16.90 19.23
CA GLN A 221 -9.49 16.41 19.92
C GLN A 221 -10.70 16.28 18.99
N CYS A 222 -11.00 17.31 18.18
CA CYS A 222 -12.12 17.28 17.23
C CYS A 222 -11.96 16.19 16.16
N HIS A 223 -10.78 16.06 15.57
CA HIS A 223 -10.51 15.04 14.55
C HIS A 223 -10.61 13.62 15.11
N VAL A 224 -10.09 13.39 16.31
CA VAL A 224 -10.19 12.10 17.01
C VAL A 224 -11.64 11.77 17.34
N ASN A 225 -12.41 12.74 17.82
CA ASN A 225 -13.84 12.56 18.07
C ASN A 225 -14.60 12.20 16.79
N ASN A 226 -14.35 12.91 15.68
CA ASN A 226 -14.96 12.58 14.38
C ASN A 226 -14.56 11.19 13.89
N LEU A 227 -13.30 10.79 14.07
CA LEU A 227 -12.83 9.44 13.75
C LEU A 227 -13.56 8.39 14.59
N PHE A 228 -13.73 8.64 15.89
CA PHE A 228 -14.47 7.76 16.80
C PHE A 228 -15.94 7.62 16.37
N LEU A 229 -16.59 8.71 15.98
CA LEU A 229 -17.97 8.69 15.46
C LEU A 229 -18.07 7.91 14.14
N MET A 230 -17.10 8.04 13.24
CA MET A 230 -17.06 7.26 11.99
C MET A 230 -16.85 5.77 12.26
N ALA A 231 -15.93 5.43 13.16
CA ALA A 231 -15.62 4.05 13.52
C ALA A 231 -16.80 3.34 14.21
N ASN A 232 -17.61 4.08 14.98
CA ASN A 232 -18.76 3.55 15.71
C ASN A 232 -20.11 3.96 15.08
N SER A 233 -20.13 4.36 13.82
CA SER A 233 -21.37 4.74 13.14
C SER A 233 -22.33 3.54 13.10
N THR A 234 -23.61 3.75 13.35
CA THR A 234 -24.64 2.71 13.22
C THR A 234 -25.03 2.45 11.76
N THR A 235 -24.68 3.35 10.85
CA THR A 235 -25.01 3.27 9.43
C THR A 235 -24.06 2.31 8.71
N SER A 236 -24.60 1.23 8.13
CA SER A 236 -23.82 0.22 7.40
C SER A 236 -22.96 0.79 6.27
N PHE A 237 -23.46 1.81 5.57
CA PHE A 237 -22.73 2.52 4.52
C PHE A 237 -21.46 3.19 5.06
N ILE A 238 -21.54 3.92 6.18
CA ILE A 238 -20.39 4.61 6.79
C ILE A 238 -19.40 3.59 7.35
N GLN A 239 -19.87 2.52 7.97
CA GLN A 239 -19.01 1.43 8.45
C GLN A 239 -18.20 0.82 7.30
N ARG A 240 -18.84 0.46 6.18
CA ARG A 240 -18.16 -0.09 4.98
C ARG A 240 -17.17 0.92 4.41
N LEU A 241 -17.57 2.19 4.25
CA LEU A 241 -16.70 3.25 3.75
C LEU A 241 -15.45 3.41 4.63
N PHE A 242 -15.62 3.39 5.95
CA PHE A 242 -14.52 3.49 6.90
C PHE A 242 -13.54 2.30 6.75
N VAL A 243 -14.06 1.06 6.68
CA VAL A 243 -13.23 -0.14 6.44
C VAL A 243 -12.49 -0.05 5.11
N TYR A 244 -13.15 0.35 4.02
CA TYR A 244 -12.49 0.54 2.72
C TYR A 244 -11.39 1.60 2.78
N ARG A 245 -11.60 2.69 3.52
CA ARG A 245 -10.58 3.72 3.73
C ARG A 245 -9.39 3.19 4.52
N LEU A 246 -9.59 2.34 5.53
CA LEU A 246 -8.50 1.68 6.25
C LEU A 246 -7.71 0.74 5.32
N MET A 247 -8.39 -0.07 4.50
CA MET A 247 -7.75 -0.95 3.51
C MET A 247 -6.94 -0.15 2.48
N LEU A 248 -7.47 1.00 2.04
CA LEU A 248 -6.77 1.89 1.12
C LEU A 248 -5.51 2.48 1.76
N ILE A 249 -5.55 2.85 3.04
CA ILE A 249 -4.37 3.31 3.79
C ILE A 249 -3.33 2.18 3.88
N GLN A 250 -3.74 0.95 4.20
CA GLN A 250 -2.84 -0.21 4.21
C GLN A 250 -2.17 -0.42 2.85
N PHE A 251 -2.95 -0.38 1.77
CA PHE A 251 -2.43 -0.51 0.40
C PHE A 251 -1.49 0.64 0.01
N GLN A 252 -1.86 1.88 0.36
CA GLN A 252 -1.11 3.07 -0.02
C GLN A 252 0.24 3.15 0.69
N PHE A 253 0.28 2.78 1.97
CA PHE A 253 1.47 2.85 2.82
C PHE A 253 2.19 1.51 3.02
N LEU A 254 1.64 0.42 2.47
CA LEU A 254 2.10 -0.97 2.66
C LEU A 254 2.19 -1.36 4.13
N ILE A 255 1.14 -1.03 4.87
CA ILE A 255 1.01 -1.40 6.27
C ILE A 255 0.39 -2.81 6.30
N PRO A 256 1.13 -3.84 6.77
CA PRO A 256 0.67 -5.22 6.80
C PRO A 256 -0.31 -5.48 7.95
N ILE A 257 -0.42 -4.54 8.90
CA ILE A 257 -1.34 -4.61 10.03
C ILE A 257 -2.48 -3.62 9.91
N SER A 258 -3.55 -3.81 10.68
CA SER A 258 -4.62 -2.81 10.77
C SER A 258 -4.02 -1.44 11.14
N PRO A 259 -4.35 -0.35 10.41
CA PRO A 259 -3.87 1.00 10.73
C PRO A 259 -4.24 1.44 12.14
N LEU A 260 -5.27 0.85 12.75
CA LEU A 260 -5.71 1.16 14.11
C LEU A 260 -4.72 0.68 15.18
N VAL A 261 -3.88 -0.32 14.86
CA VAL A 261 -2.95 -0.98 15.79
C VAL A 261 -1.51 -0.45 15.62
N VAL A 262 -1.26 0.39 14.62
CA VAL A 262 0.08 0.93 14.34
C VAL A 262 0.56 1.81 15.49
N ALA A 263 1.60 1.35 16.19
CA ALA A 263 2.18 2.02 17.35
C ALA A 263 3.22 3.09 16.99
N ASP A 264 3.82 3.04 15.81
CA ASP A 264 4.76 4.07 15.34
C ASP A 264 4.50 4.43 13.87
N TRP A 265 4.22 5.71 13.65
CA TRP A 265 3.98 6.29 12.32
C TRP A 265 5.18 7.07 11.78
N SER A 266 6.31 7.10 12.50
CA SER A 266 7.52 7.86 12.16
C SER A 266 8.02 7.58 10.74
N LEU A 267 7.87 6.34 10.27
CA LEU A 267 8.26 5.91 8.94
C LEU A 267 7.48 6.68 7.86
N TRP A 268 6.17 6.88 8.02
CA TRP A 268 5.32 7.53 7.00
C TRP A 268 5.09 9.02 7.24
N SER A 269 5.27 9.52 8.47
CA SER A 269 4.94 10.90 8.90
C SER A 269 5.50 12.01 8.00
N ASN A 270 6.67 11.79 7.40
CA ASN A 270 7.34 12.76 6.54
C ASN A 270 6.83 12.78 5.10
N MET A 271 6.04 11.79 4.67
CA MET A 271 5.53 11.71 3.31
C MET A 271 4.40 12.72 3.09
N ASN A 272 4.42 13.45 1.96
CA ASN A 272 3.34 14.38 1.63
C ASN A 272 1.99 13.67 1.54
N VAL A 273 1.96 12.48 0.92
CA VAL A 273 0.76 11.64 0.81
C VAL A 273 0.16 11.32 2.18
N PHE A 274 1.00 11.04 3.17
CA PHE A 274 0.57 10.80 4.55
C PHE A 274 -0.04 12.05 5.17
N LYS A 275 0.65 13.20 5.04
CA LYS A 275 0.20 14.50 5.57
C LYS A 275 -1.11 15.02 4.97
N CYS A 276 -1.51 14.49 3.81
CA CYS A 276 -2.75 14.81 3.12
C CYS A 276 -3.89 13.84 3.46
N ASP A 277 -3.59 12.68 4.07
CA ASP A 277 -4.61 11.71 4.45
C ASP A 277 -5.17 12.01 5.84
N TYR A 278 -6.44 12.40 5.88
CA TYR A 278 -7.14 12.79 7.10
C TYR A 278 -7.14 11.68 8.16
N ILE A 279 -7.48 10.44 7.78
CA ILE A 279 -7.62 9.32 8.73
C ILE A 279 -6.23 8.91 9.23
N ALA A 280 -5.25 8.76 8.33
CA ALA A 280 -3.90 8.36 8.72
C ALA A 280 -3.23 9.40 9.65
N CYS A 281 -3.37 10.69 9.35
CA CYS A 281 -2.87 11.77 10.23
C CYS A 281 -3.57 11.77 11.60
N THR A 282 -4.89 11.56 11.63
CA THR A 282 -5.65 11.48 12.88
C THR A 282 -5.19 10.30 13.72
N LEU A 283 -5.05 9.11 13.14
CA LEU A 283 -4.55 7.92 13.83
C LEU A 283 -3.14 8.13 14.40
N ALA A 284 -2.22 8.70 13.63
CA ALA A 284 -0.88 9.01 14.13
C ALA A 284 -0.87 10.04 15.26
N SER A 285 -1.80 11.00 15.24
CA SER A 285 -1.95 11.99 16.31
C SER A 285 -2.51 11.38 17.59
N MET A 286 -3.25 10.26 17.50
CA MET A 286 -3.75 9.52 18.67
C MET A 286 -2.66 8.72 19.38
N VAL A 287 -1.64 8.25 18.66
CA VAL A 287 -0.57 7.42 19.24
C VAL A 287 0.17 8.12 20.38
N SER A 288 0.36 9.44 20.26
CA SER A 288 0.96 10.28 21.30
C SER A 288 0.05 10.55 22.50
N THR A 289 -1.23 10.18 22.42
CA THR A 289 -2.20 10.26 23.52
C THR A 289 -2.30 8.91 24.25
N PRO A 290 -2.83 8.85 25.49
CA PRO A 290 -3.05 7.58 26.19
C PRO A 290 -4.21 6.76 25.59
N PHE A 291 -5.01 7.34 24.68
CA PHE A 291 -6.15 6.65 24.09
C PHE A 291 -5.73 5.65 23.01
N ARG A 292 -6.40 4.51 22.97
CA ARG A 292 -6.20 3.45 21.98
C ARG A 292 -7.56 3.03 21.43
N LEU A 293 -7.66 2.89 20.11
CA LEU A 293 -8.82 2.30 19.47
C LEU A 293 -8.64 0.79 19.44
N GLN A 294 -9.63 0.05 19.91
CA GLN A 294 -9.66 -1.40 19.87
C GLN A 294 -10.94 -1.86 19.20
N HIS A 295 -10.87 -2.98 18.49
CA HIS A 295 -12.06 -3.61 17.92
C HIS A 295 -12.89 -4.23 19.05
N ALA A 296 -14.17 -3.84 19.16
CA ALA A 296 -15.08 -4.41 20.14
C ALA A 296 -15.46 -5.86 19.80
N ASN A 297 -15.60 -6.18 18.51
CA ASN A 297 -15.90 -7.51 18.01
C ASN A 297 -15.05 -7.80 16.76
N SER A 298 -14.28 -8.88 16.77
CA SER A 298 -13.57 -9.45 15.62
C SER A 298 -14.52 -10.24 14.71
N THR A 299 -15.66 -9.64 14.36
CA THR A 299 -16.61 -10.23 13.40
C THR A 299 -16.16 -9.99 11.96
N SER A 300 -16.55 -10.93 11.08
CA SER A 300 -16.11 -11.19 9.70
C SER A 300 -16.16 -10.04 8.68
N LEU A 301 -16.56 -8.82 9.07
CA LEU A 301 -16.68 -7.70 8.14
C LEU A 301 -15.37 -6.97 7.88
N CYS A 302 -14.41 -7.08 8.81
CA CYS A 302 -13.06 -6.58 8.60
C CYS A 302 -12.18 -7.79 8.30
N PRO A 303 -11.78 -8.05 7.04
CA PRO A 303 -10.70 -8.98 6.81
C PRO A 303 -9.50 -8.40 7.55
N ASP A 304 -9.08 -9.05 8.63
CA ASP A 304 -7.81 -8.75 9.24
C ASP A 304 -6.78 -9.09 8.15
N LEU A 305 -6.30 -8.07 7.44
CA LEU A 305 -5.34 -8.22 6.35
C LEU A 305 -3.93 -8.58 6.88
N THR A 306 -3.83 -8.72 8.21
CA THR A 306 -2.67 -9.30 8.87
C THR A 306 -2.57 -10.76 8.49
N LEU A 307 -1.41 -11.13 7.95
CA LEU A 307 -0.98 -12.51 7.91
C LEU A 307 -0.17 -12.74 9.21
N PRO A 308 -0.77 -13.31 10.27
CA PRO A 308 -0.07 -13.50 11.54
C PRO A 308 1.16 -14.38 11.36
N GLY A 309 2.26 -14.02 12.01
CA GLY A 309 3.54 -14.75 11.93
C GLY A 309 4.47 -14.34 10.78
N HIS A 310 4.06 -13.40 9.92
CA HIS A 310 4.90 -12.93 8.82
C HIS A 310 5.55 -11.58 9.12
N THR A 311 6.85 -11.48 8.83
CA THR A 311 7.61 -10.26 9.07
C THR A 311 7.29 -9.18 8.02
N PRO A 312 6.89 -7.96 8.45
CA PRO A 312 6.71 -6.81 7.57
C PRO A 312 7.95 -6.49 6.74
N LEU A 313 7.75 -6.13 5.47
CA LEU A 313 8.87 -5.80 4.59
C LEU A 313 9.61 -4.52 5.03
N TYR A 314 8.90 -3.55 5.60
CA TYR A 314 9.50 -2.29 6.05
C TYR A 314 10.43 -2.44 7.25
N SER A 315 10.29 -3.51 8.06
CA SER A 315 11.21 -3.79 9.18
C SER A 315 12.49 -4.50 8.73
N CYS A 316 12.51 -5.01 7.50
CA CYS A 316 13.63 -5.76 6.92
C CYS A 316 14.55 -4.90 6.02
N MET A 317 14.39 -3.57 6.02
CA MET A 317 15.18 -2.67 5.16
C MET A 317 15.29 -1.28 5.75
N SER A 318 16.17 -0.46 5.17
CA SER A 318 16.30 0.93 5.61
C SER A 318 15.07 1.78 5.24
N PRO A 319 14.63 2.72 6.10
CA PRO A 319 13.48 3.59 5.80
C PRO A 319 13.63 4.42 4.53
N LYS A 320 14.88 4.76 4.15
CA LYS A 320 15.18 5.52 2.92
C LYS A 320 14.90 4.67 1.68
N THR A 321 15.38 3.43 1.65
CA THR A 321 15.16 2.50 0.55
C THR A 321 13.69 2.12 0.41
N PHE A 322 13.00 1.88 1.54
CA PHE A 322 11.56 1.60 1.54
C PHE A 322 10.76 2.72 0.87
N LYS A 323 11.00 3.98 1.27
CA LYS A 323 10.32 5.15 0.69
C LYS A 323 10.58 5.31 -0.80
N ALA A 324 11.83 5.11 -1.23
CA ALA A 324 12.20 5.20 -2.64
C ALA A 324 11.51 4.12 -3.49
N CYS A 325 11.31 2.92 -2.92
CA CYS A 325 10.77 1.76 -3.63
C CYS A 325 9.28 1.50 -3.37
N LEU A 326 8.60 2.34 -2.59
CA LEU A 326 7.20 2.17 -2.21
C LEU A 326 6.27 1.96 -3.41
N LYS A 327 6.46 2.71 -4.50
CA LYS A 327 5.68 2.54 -5.74
C LYS A 327 5.88 1.17 -6.38
N VAL A 328 7.09 0.63 -6.31
CA VAL A 328 7.43 -0.69 -6.86
C VAL A 328 6.78 -1.78 -6.02
N PHE A 329 6.92 -1.70 -4.70
CA PHE A 329 6.30 -2.66 -3.78
C PHE A 329 4.78 -2.67 -3.88
N ARG A 330 4.15 -1.51 -4.03
CA ARG A 330 2.70 -1.40 -4.22
C ARG A 330 2.21 -2.05 -5.51
N ARG A 331 2.90 -1.79 -6.63
CA ARG A 331 2.57 -2.43 -7.92
C ARG A 331 2.74 -3.95 -7.89
N ARG A 332 3.63 -4.44 -7.03
CA ARG A 332 3.96 -5.86 -6.89
C ARG A 332 3.24 -6.53 -5.71
N HIS A 333 2.40 -5.81 -4.98
CA HIS A 333 1.73 -6.28 -3.77
C HIS A 333 2.68 -6.94 -2.76
N LEU A 334 3.86 -6.34 -2.56
CA LEU A 334 4.87 -6.82 -1.63
C LEU A 334 4.72 -6.14 -0.25
N TYR A 335 4.26 -6.91 0.74
CA TYR A 335 4.00 -6.49 2.12
C TYR A 335 4.88 -7.21 3.14
N TYR A 336 5.23 -8.47 2.86
CA TYR A 336 5.89 -9.36 3.82
C TYR A 336 7.18 -9.93 3.26
N LEU A 337 8.12 -10.24 4.15
CA LEU A 337 9.35 -10.93 3.79
C LEU A 337 9.05 -12.32 3.22
N SER A 338 8.05 -13.04 3.74
CA SER A 338 7.65 -14.38 3.28
C SER A 338 7.37 -14.49 1.78
N GLN A 339 6.97 -13.39 1.13
CA GLN A 339 6.76 -13.34 -0.32
C GLN A 339 8.07 -13.39 -1.13
N LEU A 340 9.22 -13.26 -0.45
CA LEU A 340 10.57 -13.29 -1.01
C LEU A 340 11.39 -14.47 -0.44
N ILE A 341 10.81 -15.32 0.41
CA ILE A 341 11.47 -16.49 0.99
C ILE A 341 11.15 -17.73 0.16
N THR A 342 12.09 -18.66 0.13
CA THR A 342 11.89 -20.00 -0.45
C THR A 342 10.75 -20.74 0.26
N PRO A 343 10.11 -21.72 -0.41
CA PRO A 343 9.00 -22.49 0.17
C PRO A 343 9.35 -23.24 1.45
N THR A 344 10.65 -23.50 1.68
CA THR A 344 11.17 -24.12 2.91
C THR A 344 11.27 -23.14 4.09
N GLY A 345 11.05 -21.84 3.85
CA GLY A 345 11.06 -20.81 4.90
C GLY A 345 12.46 -20.37 5.38
N THR A 346 13.54 -20.95 4.85
CA THR A 346 14.90 -20.83 5.41
C THR A 346 15.84 -19.92 4.61
N HIS A 347 15.63 -19.80 3.30
CA HIS A 347 16.51 -19.02 2.41
C HIS A 347 15.71 -17.95 1.67
N LEU A 348 16.33 -16.81 1.39
CA LEU A 348 15.76 -15.82 0.49
C LEU A 348 15.76 -16.37 -0.95
N VAL A 349 14.71 -16.12 -1.73
CA VAL A 349 14.65 -16.51 -3.14
C VAL A 349 15.70 -15.71 -3.90
N SER A 350 16.62 -16.39 -4.58
CA SER A 350 17.67 -15.75 -5.39
C SER A 350 17.08 -14.77 -6.41
N TRP A 351 17.79 -13.66 -6.67
CA TRP A 351 17.32 -12.62 -7.60
C TRP A 351 16.97 -13.18 -8.99
N THR A 352 17.74 -14.16 -9.47
CA THR A 352 17.50 -14.81 -10.76
C THR A 352 16.20 -15.59 -10.76
N ALA A 353 15.92 -16.37 -9.71
CA ALA A 353 14.68 -17.12 -9.56
C ALA A 353 13.48 -16.19 -9.41
N TYR A 354 13.58 -15.17 -8.55
CA TYR A 354 12.53 -14.16 -8.37
C TYR A 354 12.21 -13.44 -9.69
N ARG A 355 13.25 -13.08 -10.46
CA ARG A 355 13.10 -12.45 -11.77
C ARG A 355 12.39 -13.35 -12.77
N THR A 356 12.81 -14.62 -12.88
CA THR A 356 12.22 -15.56 -13.83
C THR A 356 10.76 -15.88 -13.47
N ALA A 357 10.45 -16.06 -12.19
CA ALA A 357 9.11 -16.40 -11.73
C ALA A 357 8.13 -15.22 -11.76
N TYR A 358 8.55 -14.02 -11.37
CA TYR A 358 7.64 -12.88 -11.13
C TYR A 358 7.85 -11.68 -12.06
N ILE A 359 9.06 -11.49 -12.61
CA ILE A 359 9.37 -10.34 -13.47
C ILE A 359 9.17 -10.69 -14.96
N ALA A 360 9.46 -11.93 -15.37
CA ALA A 360 9.36 -12.34 -16.77
C ALA A 360 7.91 -12.39 -17.32
N LEU A 361 6.90 -12.45 -16.44
CA LEU A 361 5.47 -12.42 -16.80
C LEU A 361 4.96 -11.01 -17.19
N LEU A 362 5.77 -9.96 -17.04
CA LEU A 362 5.36 -8.57 -17.31
C LEU A 362 6.00 -8.04 -18.60
N ALA A 363 5.19 -7.41 -19.45
CA ALA A 363 5.50 -7.01 -20.84
C ALA A 363 6.64 -5.97 -21.01
N ASP A 364 7.25 -5.48 -19.93
CA ASP A 364 8.25 -4.41 -19.97
C ASP A 364 9.68 -4.96 -20.08
N LYS A 365 10.11 -5.24 -21.31
CA LYS A 365 11.40 -5.87 -21.67
C LYS A 365 12.56 -4.87 -21.78
N ARG A 366 12.76 -3.95 -20.84
CA ARG A 366 13.96 -3.08 -20.86
C ARG A 366 14.71 -3.01 -19.53
N GLY A 367 15.79 -3.82 -19.49
CA GLY A 367 16.99 -3.62 -18.69
C GLY A 367 16.87 -3.95 -17.21
N ARG A 368 17.60 -4.99 -16.76
CA ARG A 368 18.26 -5.14 -15.44
C ARG A 368 18.72 -6.59 -15.20
N SER A 369 19.98 -6.89 -15.51
CA SER A 369 20.66 -8.11 -15.04
C SER A 369 21.00 -8.03 -13.55
N LEU A 370 21.18 -6.81 -13.02
CA LEU A 370 21.62 -6.56 -11.65
C LEU A 370 20.46 -6.58 -10.64
N PRO A 371 20.68 -7.12 -9.43
CA PRO A 371 19.74 -6.99 -8.32
C PRO A 371 19.39 -5.53 -8.06
N HIS A 372 18.10 -5.28 -7.83
CA HIS A 372 17.66 -3.93 -7.49
C HIS A 372 18.19 -3.53 -6.12
N LYS A 373 18.52 -2.23 -5.93
CA LYS A 373 19.01 -1.71 -4.64
C LYS A 373 18.15 -2.13 -3.43
N TRP A 374 16.83 -2.22 -3.60
CA TRP A 374 15.94 -2.65 -2.52
C TRP A 374 16.07 -4.13 -2.16
N TYR A 375 16.35 -4.99 -3.15
CA TYR A 375 16.53 -6.42 -2.91
C TYR A 375 17.85 -6.67 -2.19
N LEU A 376 18.91 -5.96 -2.59
CA LEU A 376 20.20 -6.00 -1.90
C LEU A 376 20.11 -5.49 -0.46
N ASP A 377 19.31 -4.45 -0.19
CA ASP A 377 19.10 -3.93 1.17
C ASP A 377 18.39 -4.97 2.07
N ILE A 378 17.38 -5.66 1.53
CA ILE A 378 16.72 -6.77 2.24
C ILE A 378 17.70 -7.90 2.47
N GLN A 379 18.44 -8.33 1.44
CA GLN A 379 19.42 -9.40 1.53
C GLN A 379 20.45 -9.08 2.63
N ALA A 380 21.03 -7.89 2.61
CA ALA A 380 22.00 -7.44 3.60
C ALA A 380 21.44 -7.41 5.04
N THR A 381 20.15 -7.14 5.21
CA THR A 381 19.52 -7.05 6.53
C THR A 381 19.05 -8.42 7.05
N THR A 382 18.59 -9.29 6.15
CA THR A 382 17.88 -10.53 6.51
C THR A 382 18.71 -11.80 6.41
N THR A 383 19.80 -11.77 5.64
CA THR A 383 20.65 -12.95 5.39
C THR A 383 21.96 -12.91 6.16
N ILE A 384 22.48 -14.08 6.51
CA ILE A 384 23.78 -14.23 7.16
C ILE A 384 24.87 -14.10 6.08
N PRO A 385 25.91 -13.26 6.29
CA PRO A 385 27.04 -13.15 5.37
C PRO A 385 27.65 -14.52 5.07
N ASP A 386 28.06 -14.73 3.82
CA ASP A 386 28.77 -15.92 3.32
C ASP A 386 27.99 -17.27 3.35
N LEU A 387 26.70 -17.25 3.70
CA LEU A 387 25.84 -18.45 3.75
C LEU A 387 24.73 -18.46 2.69
N HIS A 388 25.07 -18.18 1.42
CA HIS A 388 24.20 -18.38 0.24
C HIS A 388 22.71 -18.00 0.44
N ASP A 389 22.45 -16.77 0.91
CA ASP A 389 21.09 -16.24 1.12
C ASP A 389 20.28 -16.91 2.25
N ARG A 390 20.94 -17.62 3.18
CA ARG A 390 20.30 -18.15 4.39
C ARG A 390 19.87 -17.02 5.32
N LEU A 391 18.63 -17.08 5.78
CA LEU A 391 18.06 -16.08 6.69
C LEU A 391 18.60 -16.24 8.12
N TYR A 392 18.63 -15.14 8.88
CA TYR A 392 18.79 -15.24 10.33
C TYR A 392 17.61 -15.99 10.95
N ASP A 393 17.85 -16.71 12.06
CA ASP A 393 16.85 -17.57 12.70
C ASP A 393 15.54 -16.86 13.05
N HIS A 394 15.58 -15.56 13.37
CA HIS A 394 14.39 -14.76 13.69
C HIS A 394 13.58 -14.31 12.46
N TYR A 395 14.10 -14.50 11.24
CA TYR A 395 13.39 -14.28 9.97
C TYR A 395 12.92 -15.60 9.32
N VAL A 396 13.33 -16.75 9.86
CA VAL A 396 12.90 -18.06 9.37
C VAL A 396 11.40 -18.22 9.64
N CYS A 397 10.63 -18.46 8.59
CA CYS A 397 9.21 -18.77 8.71
C CYS A 397 9.05 -20.28 8.89
N SER A 398 8.21 -20.71 9.84
CA SER A 398 7.76 -22.11 9.86
C SER A 398 7.07 -22.42 8.52
N PRO A 399 7.23 -23.62 7.94
CA PRO A 399 6.53 -23.98 6.71
C PRO A 399 5.02 -23.98 7.01
N THR A 400 4.34 -22.88 6.70
CA THR A 400 2.88 -22.80 6.67
C THR A 400 2.39 -23.79 5.62
N GLU A 401 1.31 -24.52 5.91
CA GLU A 401 0.71 -25.56 5.05
C GLU A 401 0.95 -25.29 3.56
N VAL A 402 1.81 -26.14 3.01
CA VAL A 402 2.34 -26.18 1.65
C VAL A 402 1.55 -25.31 0.65
N PRO A 403 2.03 -24.10 0.28
CA PRO A 403 1.75 -23.61 -1.05
C PRO A 403 2.53 -24.53 -1.99
N GLY A 404 1.82 -25.46 -2.62
CA GLY A 404 2.37 -26.42 -3.57
C GLY A 404 3.28 -25.72 -4.57
N VAL A 405 4.59 -25.93 -4.41
CA VAL A 405 5.60 -25.36 -5.27
C VAL A 405 5.45 -26.02 -6.63
N SER A 406 5.06 -25.24 -7.64
CA SER A 406 5.30 -25.64 -9.01
C SER A 406 6.82 -25.66 -9.22
N LEU A 407 7.34 -26.85 -9.54
CA LEU A 407 8.72 -27.03 -9.95
C LEU A 407 8.95 -26.19 -11.20
N VAL A 408 9.71 -25.10 -11.08
CA VAL A 408 10.13 -24.29 -12.22
C VAL A 408 11.39 -24.93 -12.82
N PRO A 409 11.43 -25.23 -14.12
CA PRO A 409 12.61 -25.82 -14.77
C PRO A 409 13.82 -24.91 -14.72
N GLY A 410 14.99 -25.47 -14.38
CA GLY A 410 16.26 -24.83 -14.66
C GLY A 410 16.58 -24.92 -16.16
N ILE A 411 16.49 -23.81 -16.89
CA ILE A 411 17.00 -23.67 -18.27
C ILE A 411 18.18 -22.69 -18.15
N THR A 412 19.45 -23.05 -18.38
CA THR A 412 20.08 -23.67 -19.56
C THR A 412 21.30 -24.53 -19.15
N THR A 413 21.28 -25.84 -19.37
CA THR A 413 22.50 -26.66 -19.30
C THR A 413 23.23 -26.64 -20.65
N ASN A 414 24.37 -25.96 -20.75
CA ASN A 414 25.26 -26.04 -21.91
C ASN A 414 26.08 -27.34 -21.87
N GLN A 415 26.36 -27.96 -23.02
CA GLN A 415 27.15 -29.21 -23.13
C GLN A 415 28.54 -29.15 -22.46
N LYS A 416 29.06 -27.95 -22.16
CA LYS A 416 30.38 -27.74 -21.53
C LYS A 416 30.38 -27.87 -20.01
N ASN A 417 29.24 -27.70 -19.32
CA ASN A 417 29.19 -27.74 -17.86
C ASN A 417 28.35 -28.92 -17.38
N ARG A 418 29.00 -29.99 -16.90
CA ARG A 418 28.33 -31.18 -16.37
C ARG A 418 27.89 -30.92 -14.93
N HIS A 419 26.61 -30.62 -14.74
CA HIS A 419 26.04 -30.36 -13.41
C HIS A 419 25.59 -31.63 -12.69
N TRP A 420 25.56 -31.58 -11.36
CA TRP A 420 24.85 -32.57 -10.54
C TRP A 420 23.36 -32.26 -10.57
N LEU A 421 22.54 -33.30 -10.77
CA LEU A 421 21.11 -33.20 -10.91
C LEU A 421 20.40 -34.08 -9.88
N VAL A 422 19.27 -33.60 -9.37
CA VAL A 422 18.31 -34.36 -8.58
C VAL A 422 16.99 -34.40 -9.31
N THR A 423 16.46 -35.60 -9.48
CA THR A 423 15.16 -35.86 -10.12
C THR A 423 14.37 -36.81 -9.26
N LEU A 424 13.05 -36.72 -9.28
CA LEU A 424 12.20 -37.70 -8.59
C LEU A 424 11.91 -38.88 -9.54
N ASP A 425 12.00 -40.11 -9.03
CA ASP A 425 11.57 -41.30 -9.76
C ASP A 425 10.03 -41.43 -9.78
N GLY A 426 9.51 -42.50 -10.42
CA GLY A 426 8.07 -42.77 -10.48
C GLY A 426 7.41 -42.99 -9.11
N ASN A 427 8.19 -43.25 -8.07
CA ASN A 427 7.75 -43.46 -6.69
C ASN A 427 8.05 -42.24 -5.80
N ALA A 428 8.38 -41.08 -6.39
CA ALA A 428 8.76 -39.85 -5.71
C ALA A 428 10.02 -39.94 -4.82
N ALA A 429 10.89 -40.94 -5.04
CA ALA A 429 12.18 -41.01 -4.41
C ALA A 429 13.22 -40.15 -5.16
N PRO A 430 14.14 -39.46 -4.44
CA PRO A 430 15.17 -38.65 -5.07
C PRO A 430 16.23 -39.54 -5.75
N LEU A 431 16.38 -39.37 -7.06
CA LEU A 431 17.46 -39.88 -7.88
C LEU A 431 18.53 -38.81 -8.04
N PHE A 432 19.75 -39.14 -7.64
CA PHE A 432 20.93 -38.29 -7.80
C PHE A 432 21.72 -38.74 -9.01
N GLY A 433 22.20 -37.79 -9.82
CA GLY A 433 23.13 -38.14 -10.88
C GLY A 433 23.89 -36.98 -11.51
N LYS A 434 25.03 -37.29 -12.11
CA LYS A 434 25.87 -36.32 -12.81
C LYS A 434 25.59 -36.37 -14.31
N GLN A 435 25.38 -35.19 -14.90
CA GLN A 435 25.04 -35.02 -16.30
C GLN A 435 26.16 -35.52 -17.25
N LEU A 436 25.80 -36.38 -18.21
CA LEU A 436 26.69 -36.89 -19.26
C LEU A 436 26.45 -36.18 -20.59
N THR A 437 25.20 -36.21 -21.06
CA THR A 437 24.80 -35.61 -22.34
C THR A 437 23.41 -34.98 -22.22
N VAL A 438 23.24 -33.85 -22.89
CA VAL A 438 21.97 -33.13 -22.96
C VAL A 438 21.38 -33.35 -24.33
N GLN A 439 20.08 -33.64 -24.39
CA GLN A 439 19.29 -33.64 -25.62
C GLN A 439 18.30 -32.47 -25.58
N PRO A 440 18.73 -31.25 -25.96
CA PRO A 440 17.92 -30.04 -25.78
C PRO A 440 16.61 -30.06 -26.57
N LYS A 441 16.59 -30.75 -27.72
CA LYS A 441 15.39 -30.88 -28.56
C LYS A 441 14.29 -31.76 -27.95
N LYS A 442 14.63 -32.55 -26.93
CA LYS A 442 13.71 -33.52 -26.28
C LYS A 442 13.54 -33.23 -24.78
N ASP A 443 14.05 -32.10 -24.28
CA ASP A 443 14.06 -31.74 -22.84
C ASP A 443 14.52 -32.88 -21.91
N THR A 444 15.43 -33.72 -22.39
CA THR A 444 15.95 -34.89 -21.66
C THR A 444 17.47 -34.84 -21.54
N CYS A 445 17.97 -35.47 -20.48
CA CYS A 445 19.38 -35.55 -20.15
C CYS A 445 19.73 -36.98 -19.75
N ILE A 446 20.90 -37.46 -20.16
CA ILE A 446 21.46 -38.72 -19.65
C ILE A 446 22.32 -38.40 -18.43
N ILE A 447 22.05 -39.06 -17.31
CA ILE A 447 22.78 -38.91 -16.05
C ILE A 447 23.44 -40.22 -15.64
N VAL A 448 24.62 -40.17 -15.02
CA VAL A 448 25.18 -41.30 -14.26
C VAL A 448 24.51 -41.34 -12.91
N TYR A 449 23.98 -42.49 -12.52
CA TYR A 449 23.30 -42.66 -11.25
C TYR A 449 24.25 -42.81 -10.07
N TRP A 450 23.92 -42.12 -8.97
CA TRP A 450 24.62 -42.17 -7.70
C TRP A 450 23.62 -42.46 -6.57
N THR A 451 24.04 -43.24 -5.60
CA THR A 451 23.25 -43.56 -4.42
C THR A 451 23.60 -42.61 -3.28
N SER A 452 22.65 -42.41 -2.38
CA SER A 452 22.83 -41.61 -1.16
C SER A 452 22.17 -42.34 0.00
N ASP A 453 22.73 -42.20 1.19
CA ASP A 453 22.12 -42.66 2.43
C ASP A 453 21.02 -41.67 2.83
N CYS A 454 19.84 -41.78 2.22
CA CYS A 454 18.75 -40.80 2.30
C CYS A 454 18.03 -40.81 3.67
N LEU A 455 18.73 -40.47 4.75
CA LEU A 455 18.17 -40.19 6.08
C LEU A 455 18.45 -38.76 6.57
N SER A 456 18.84 -37.86 5.65
CA SER A 456 19.39 -36.55 6.00
C SER A 456 18.30 -35.50 6.24
N SER A 457 18.48 -34.71 7.31
CA SER A 457 17.64 -33.55 7.64
C SER A 457 18.04 -32.31 6.80
N PRO A 458 17.18 -31.29 6.68
CA PRO A 458 17.52 -30.08 5.92
C PRO A 458 18.78 -29.39 6.49
N GLY A 459 19.86 -29.36 5.70
CA GLY A 459 21.15 -28.76 6.09
C GLY A 459 22.29 -29.76 6.26
N ASP A 460 22.00 -31.06 6.26
CA ASP A 460 23.03 -32.12 6.31
C ASP A 460 23.81 -32.24 5.00
N VAL A 461 25.10 -32.58 5.10
CA VAL A 461 25.96 -32.84 3.95
C VAL A 461 25.58 -34.19 3.34
N ILE A 462 24.93 -34.17 2.17
CA ILE A 462 24.58 -35.36 1.39
C ILE A 462 25.87 -35.96 0.81
N ARG A 463 26.20 -37.20 1.19
CA ARG A 463 27.31 -37.97 0.62
C ARG A 463 26.78 -38.87 -0.50
N LEU A 464 27.30 -38.66 -1.71
CA LEU A 464 26.94 -39.45 -2.89
C LEU A 464 27.99 -40.55 -3.10
N HIS A 465 27.52 -41.77 -3.32
CA HIS A 465 28.34 -42.94 -3.63
C HIS A 465 28.04 -43.43 -5.06
N PRO A 466 29.05 -43.91 -5.81
CA PRO A 466 28.81 -44.52 -7.11
C PRO A 466 27.90 -45.73 -6.96
N CYS A 467 26.88 -45.85 -7.81
CA CYS A 467 26.01 -47.02 -7.80
C CYS A 467 26.82 -48.30 -8.09
N SER A 468 26.66 -49.33 -7.26
CA SER A 468 27.34 -50.62 -7.40
C SER A 468 26.81 -51.50 -8.54
N GLY A 469 25.74 -51.07 -9.22
CA GLY A 469 25.03 -51.80 -10.27
C GLY A 469 23.59 -52.11 -9.85
N CYS A 470 22.61 -51.51 -10.53
CA CYS A 470 21.17 -51.77 -10.33
C CYS A 470 20.55 -52.40 -11.58
N ASP A 471 19.36 -53.01 -11.45
CA ASP A 471 18.62 -53.69 -12.53
C ASP A 471 18.29 -52.82 -13.76
N ALA A 472 18.44 -51.50 -13.64
CA ALA A 472 18.29 -50.53 -14.74
C ALA A 472 19.58 -50.33 -15.57
N HIS A 473 20.51 -51.29 -15.57
CA HIS A 473 21.75 -51.21 -16.33
C HIS A 473 21.47 -51.18 -17.85
N VAL A 474 21.76 -50.05 -18.49
CA VAL A 474 21.91 -49.98 -19.95
C VAL A 474 23.39 -49.77 -20.24
N PRO A 475 24.06 -50.69 -20.95
CA PRO A 475 25.46 -50.50 -21.31
C PRO A 475 25.60 -49.28 -22.22
N PHE A 476 26.35 -48.27 -21.75
CA PHE A 476 26.68 -47.10 -22.56
C PHE A 476 27.88 -47.46 -23.47
N PRO A 477 27.83 -47.21 -24.79
CA PRO A 477 28.96 -47.51 -25.65
C PRO A 477 30.18 -46.67 -25.24
N ALA A 478 31.27 -47.35 -24.89
CA ALA A 478 32.51 -46.75 -24.45
C ALA A 478 33.14 -45.92 -25.58
N ALA A 479 32.86 -44.62 -25.60
CA ALA A 479 33.60 -43.66 -26.40
C ALA A 479 33.49 -42.26 -25.77
N ASN A 480 34.24 -42.00 -24.70
CA ASN A 480 34.66 -40.63 -24.38
C ASN A 480 35.92 -40.61 -23.49
N LYS A 481 36.98 -39.97 -24.00
CA LYS A 481 38.34 -39.87 -23.42
C LYS A 481 38.44 -39.07 -22.10
N TYR A 482 37.37 -38.90 -21.32
CA TYR A 482 37.30 -37.91 -20.23
C TYR A 482 36.55 -38.36 -18.97
N THR A 483 36.51 -39.66 -18.67
CA THR A 483 35.97 -40.18 -17.39
C THR A 483 36.89 -41.26 -16.84
N THR A 484 37.45 -41.02 -15.65
CA THR A 484 38.28 -41.98 -14.88
C THR A 484 37.47 -43.09 -14.21
N VAL A 485 36.14 -43.01 -14.26
CA VAL A 485 35.21 -44.01 -13.74
C VAL A 485 34.25 -44.42 -14.86
N GLU A 486 34.19 -45.71 -15.19
CA GLU A 486 33.20 -46.24 -16.12
C GLU A 486 31.79 -46.06 -15.55
N PRO A 487 30.85 -45.44 -16.29
CA PRO A 487 29.49 -45.26 -15.80
C PRO A 487 28.79 -46.62 -15.76
N ARG A 488 28.57 -47.14 -14.54
CA ARG A 488 27.92 -48.45 -14.34
C ARG A 488 26.40 -48.40 -14.47
N CYS A 489 25.73 -47.26 -14.29
CA CYS A 489 24.28 -47.12 -14.53
C CYS A 489 23.96 -45.72 -15.08
N THR A 490 23.20 -45.66 -16.18
CA THR A 490 22.77 -44.40 -16.79
C THR A 490 21.26 -44.32 -16.93
N PHE A 491 20.67 -43.19 -16.56
CA PHE A 491 19.24 -42.93 -16.73
C PHE A 491 19.00 -41.75 -17.67
N THR A 492 17.92 -41.83 -18.44
CA THR A 492 17.40 -40.68 -19.18
C THR A 492 16.36 -39.98 -18.31
N VAL A 493 16.62 -38.74 -17.92
CA VAL A 493 15.74 -37.94 -17.06
C VAL A 493 15.25 -36.69 -17.76
N SER A 494 14.04 -36.24 -17.42
CA SER A 494 13.48 -35.00 -17.94
C SER A 494 14.06 -33.80 -17.20
N LEU A 495 14.64 -32.85 -17.93
CA LEU A 495 15.17 -31.60 -17.39
C LEU A 495 14.09 -30.75 -16.72
N LEU A 496 12.84 -30.88 -17.17
CA LEU A 496 11.69 -30.18 -16.59
C LEU A 496 11.36 -30.67 -15.17
N ARG A 497 11.83 -31.85 -14.79
CA ARG A 497 11.64 -32.46 -13.46
C ARG A 497 12.97 -32.59 -12.68
N SER A 498 14.03 -31.91 -13.14
CA SER A 498 15.36 -31.94 -12.51
C SER A 498 15.72 -30.62 -11.82
N LEU A 499 16.44 -30.71 -10.70
CA LEU A 499 17.07 -29.58 -10.01
C LEU A 499 18.60 -29.71 -10.09
N ILE A 500 19.31 -28.60 -10.26
CA ILE A 500 20.78 -28.58 -10.21
C ILE A 500 21.24 -28.48 -8.76
N LEU A 501 22.11 -29.39 -8.33
CA LEU A 501 22.79 -29.31 -7.04
C LEU A 501 24.04 -28.44 -7.14
N PRO A 502 24.18 -27.39 -6.29
CA PRO A 502 25.45 -26.69 -6.14
C PRO A 502 26.45 -27.59 -5.41
N THR A 503 27.64 -27.79 -5.96
CA THR A 503 28.69 -28.62 -5.35
C THR A 503 30.03 -27.88 -5.29
N HIS A 504 30.78 -28.05 -4.20
CA HIS A 504 32.12 -27.48 -4.05
C HIS A 504 33.20 -28.17 -4.93
N ASN A 505 32.91 -29.33 -5.52
CA ASN A 505 33.84 -30.08 -6.39
C ASN A 505 33.26 -30.30 -7.80
N GLU A 506 33.86 -29.66 -8.81
CA GLU A 506 33.43 -29.76 -10.21
C GLU A 506 34.01 -30.99 -10.95
N ARG A 507 35.11 -31.57 -10.45
CA ARG A 507 35.79 -32.70 -11.11
C ARG A 507 35.14 -34.05 -10.79
N ILE A 508 35.18 -34.97 -11.76
CA ILE A 508 34.93 -36.42 -11.57
C ILE A 508 36.26 -37.04 -11.20
#